data_AF-A0A2V9APB2-F1
#
_entry.id   AF-A0A2V9APB2-F1
#
_cell.length_a   1.000
_cell.length_b   1.000
_cell.length_c   1.000
_cell.angle_alpha   90.00
_cell.angle_beta   90.00
_cell.angle_gamma   90.00
#
_symmetry.space_group_name_H-M   'P 1'
#
loop_
_entity.id
_entity.type
_entity.pdbx_description
1 polymer ?
#
loop_
_entity_poly.entity_id
_entity_poly.type
_entity_poly.pdbx_seq_one_letter_code
_entity_poly.pdbx_strand_id
1 'polypeptide(L)'
;MNTDMRTRALAAHDAHLALLELKKLVDEAAQATHAAELEAVYLAVSARPGAAICTTLRVIIDRLNSPNLETTLSQIRQKLETAAS
;
A
#
# COMPACT_ATOMS: atom_id res chain seq x y z
N MET A 1 -5.61 11.43 36.23
CA MET A 1 -5.25 11.56 34.81
C MET A 1 -6.50 11.98 34.06
N ASN A 2 -6.46 13.09 33.31
CA ASN A 2 -7.65 13.60 32.62
C ASN A 2 -8.08 12.59 31.53
N THR A 3 -9.35 12.19 31.54
CA THR A 3 -9.94 11.26 30.56
C THR A 3 -9.73 11.75 29.13
N ASP A 4 -9.79 13.05 28.91
CA ASP A 4 -9.60 13.65 27.58
C ASP A 4 -8.17 13.46 27.06
N MET A 5 -7.19 13.57 27.97
CA MET A 5 -5.78 13.39 27.64
C MET A 5 -5.49 11.92 27.29
N ARG A 6 -6.14 10.97 27.96
CA ARG A 6 -6.05 9.55 27.64
C ARG A 6 -6.64 9.25 26.26
N THR A 7 -7.81 9.81 25.95
CA THR A 7 -8.47 9.61 24.65
C THR A 7 -7.63 10.15 23.50
N ARG A 8 -7.08 11.36 23.63
CA ARG A 8 -6.19 11.95 22.61
C ARG A 8 -4.91 11.15 22.42
N ALA A 9 -4.32 10.64 23.49
CA ALA A 9 -3.12 9.81 23.39
C ALA A 9 -3.37 8.49 22.65
N LEU A 10 -4.51 7.85 22.88
CA LEU A 10 -4.91 6.64 22.15
C LEU A 10 -5.18 6.95 20.67
N ALA A 11 -5.91 8.03 20.37
CA ALA A 11 -6.17 8.43 19.00
C ALA A 11 -4.88 8.74 18.21
N ALA A 12 -3.92 9.44 18.83
CA ALA A 12 -2.61 9.71 18.23
C ALA A 12 -1.80 8.43 17.97
N HIS A 13 -1.87 7.45 18.89
CA HIS A 13 -1.24 6.14 18.71
C HIS A 13 -1.88 5.37 17.54
N ASP A 14 -3.21 5.34 17.46
CA ASP A 14 -3.92 4.64 16.37
C ASP A 14 -3.67 5.29 15.01
N ALA A 15 -3.57 6.61 14.95
CA ALA A 15 -3.13 7.35 13.77
C ALA A 15 -1.68 7.01 13.39
N HIS A 16 -0.77 6.89 14.36
CA HIS A 16 0.60 6.49 14.09
C HIS A 16 0.67 5.10 13.45
N LEU A 17 -0.08 4.13 13.99
CA LEU A 17 -0.17 2.79 13.41
C LEU A 17 -0.78 2.81 12.00
N ALA A 18 -1.82 3.62 11.77
CA ALA A 18 -2.42 3.81 10.45
C ALA A 18 -1.41 4.36 9.42
N LEU A 19 -0.56 5.31 9.83
CA LEU A 19 0.49 5.85 8.97
C LEU A 19 1.57 4.82 8.64
N LEU A 20 1.90 3.93 9.58
CA LEU A 20 2.81 2.81 9.32
C LEU A 20 2.22 1.81 8.32
N GLU A 21 0.91 1.50 8.44
CA GLU A 21 0.20 0.67 7.47
C GLU A 21 0.19 1.33 6.08
N LEU A 22 -0.06 2.63 6.00
CA LEU A 22 -0.01 3.38 4.75
C LEU A 22 1.37 3.34 4.12
N LYS A 23 2.42 3.59 4.91
CA LYS A 23 3.81 3.53 4.43
C LYS A 23 4.12 2.17 3.83
N LYS A 24 3.72 1.08 4.51
CA LYS A 24 3.93 -0.28 4.02
C LYS A 24 3.27 -0.50 2.66
N LEU A 25 2.04 -0.04 2.47
CA LEU A 25 1.35 -0.13 1.17
C LEU A 25 2.10 0.61 0.07
N VAL A 26 2.61 1.81 0.36
CA VAL A 26 3.40 2.61 -0.59
C VAL A 26 4.72 1.93 -0.93
N ASP A 27 5.45 1.43 0.07
CA ASP A 27 6.72 0.73 -0.13
C ASP A 27 6.53 -0.54 -0.99
N GLU A 28 5.47 -1.30 -0.74
CA GLU A 28 5.14 -2.49 -1.51
C GLU A 28 4.71 -2.15 -2.95
N ALA A 29 4.02 -1.03 -3.16
CA ALA A 29 3.70 -0.54 -4.50
C ALA A 29 4.97 -0.12 -5.26
N ALA A 30 5.89 0.59 -4.60
CA ALA A 30 7.16 1.00 -5.19
C ALA A 30 8.02 -0.20 -5.61
N GLN A 31 8.08 -1.24 -4.77
CA GLN A 31 8.76 -2.50 -5.11
C GLN A 31 8.15 -3.18 -6.33
N ALA A 32 6.82 -3.22 -6.42
CA ALA A 32 6.13 -3.83 -7.55
C ALA A 32 6.35 -3.04 -8.85
N THR A 33 6.34 -1.70 -8.80
CA THR A 33 6.70 -0.85 -9.94
C THR A 33 8.12 -1.14 -10.42
N HIS A 34 9.08 -1.22 -9.50
CA HIS A 34 10.46 -1.53 -9.86
C HIS A 34 10.62 -2.93 -10.48
N ALA A 35 9.91 -3.94 -9.96
CA ALA A 35 9.89 -5.27 -10.54
C ALA A 35 9.32 -5.27 -11.97
N ALA A 36 8.25 -4.52 -12.21
CA ALA A 36 7.67 -4.37 -13.54
C ALA A 36 8.61 -3.64 -14.52
N GLU A 37 9.36 -2.63 -14.06
CA GLU A 37 10.41 -1.98 -14.86
C GLU A 37 11.51 -2.95 -15.26
N LEU A 38 12.03 -3.74 -14.31
CA LEU A 38 13.07 -4.74 -14.58
C LEU A 38 12.58 -5.79 -15.58
N GLU A 39 11.33 -6.24 -15.44
CA GLU A 39 10.71 -7.15 -16.38
C GLU A 39 10.62 -6.51 -17.79
N ALA A 40 10.15 -5.27 -17.90
CA ALA A 40 10.09 -4.54 -19.17
C ALA A 40 11.47 -4.39 -19.84
N VAL A 41 12.52 -4.09 -19.06
CA VAL A 41 13.90 -3.98 -19.55
C VAL A 41 14.41 -5.34 -20.04
N TYR A 42 14.22 -6.40 -19.26
CA TYR A 42 14.63 -7.75 -19.66
C TYR A 42 14.02 -8.13 -21.02
N LEU A 43 12.75 -7.79 -21.24
CA LEU A 43 12.04 -8.08 -22.47
C LEU A 43 12.56 -7.29 -23.66
N ALA A 44 12.88 -6.02 -23.48
CA ALA A 44 13.46 -5.19 -24.55
C ALA A 44 14.82 -5.72 -25.02
N VAL A 45 15.58 -6.38 -24.14
CA VAL A 45 16.93 -6.89 -24.43
C VAL A 45 16.91 -8.36 -24.87
N SER A 46 15.95 -9.16 -24.42
CA SER A 46 15.89 -10.60 -24.73
C SER A 46 15.24 -10.87 -26.09
N ALA A 47 15.92 -11.61 -26.97
CA ALA A 47 15.41 -12.02 -28.29
C ALA A 47 14.32 -13.11 -28.23
N ARG A 48 13.79 -13.43 -27.04
CA ARG A 48 12.81 -14.50 -26.84
C ARG A 48 11.40 -13.93 -26.73
N PRO A 49 10.48 -14.29 -27.64
CA PRO A 49 9.09 -13.90 -27.50
C PRO A 49 8.42 -14.79 -26.46
N GLY A 50 7.80 -14.19 -25.45
CA GLY A 50 6.55 -14.74 -24.93
C GLY A 50 6.41 -14.97 -23.42
N ALA A 51 5.15 -14.80 -23.01
CA ALA A 51 4.45 -15.28 -21.81
C ALA A 51 4.79 -14.67 -20.44
N ALA A 52 6.04 -14.29 -20.14
CA ALA A 52 6.39 -13.85 -18.79
C ALA A 52 5.84 -12.44 -18.43
N ILE A 53 5.88 -11.49 -19.38
CA ILE A 53 5.54 -10.04 -19.27
C ILE A 53 4.26 -9.76 -18.49
N CYS A 54 3.28 -10.64 -18.67
CA CYS A 54 1.95 -10.44 -18.13
C CYS A 54 1.86 -10.84 -16.66
N THR A 55 2.89 -11.42 -16.04
CA THR A 55 2.77 -11.97 -14.68
C THR A 55 2.88 -10.89 -13.60
N THR A 56 3.91 -10.03 -13.61
CA THR A 56 4.05 -8.97 -12.60
C THR A 56 2.95 -7.92 -12.73
N LEU A 57 2.68 -7.46 -13.96
CA LEU A 57 1.61 -6.49 -14.21
C LEU A 57 0.23 -7.04 -13.83
N ARG A 58 -0.04 -8.34 -14.04
CA ARG A 58 -1.30 -8.97 -13.61
C ARG A 58 -1.39 -9.03 -12.10
N VAL A 59 -0.32 -9.43 -11.41
CA VAL A 59 -0.29 -9.43 -9.94
C VAL A 59 -0.53 -8.02 -9.38
N ILE A 60 0.04 -6.99 -10.00
CA ILE A 60 -0.23 -5.58 -9.64
C ILE A 60 -1.70 -5.23 -9.85
N ILE A 61 -2.26 -5.57 -11.02
CA ILE A 61 -3.68 -5.31 -11.33
C ILE A 61 -4.60 -6.03 -10.34
N ASP A 62 -4.36 -7.31 -10.05
CA ASP A 62 -5.15 -8.11 -9.11
C ASP A 62 -5.09 -7.51 -7.69
N ARG A 63 -3.93 -6.97 -7.32
CA ARG A 63 -3.73 -6.30 -6.05
C ARG A 63 -4.43 -4.94 -5.97
N LEU A 64 -4.37 -4.15 -7.04
CA LEU A 64 -5.08 -2.86 -7.14
C LEU A 64 -6.59 -3.06 -7.12
N ASN A 65 -7.09 -4.14 -7.74
CA ASN A 65 -8.50 -4.50 -7.74
C ASN A 65 -8.93 -5.24 -6.46
N SER A 66 -8.01 -5.50 -5.53
CA SER A 66 -8.33 -6.24 -4.31
C SER A 66 -9.18 -5.40 -3.37
N PRO A 67 -10.31 -5.92 -2.86
CA PRO A 67 -11.10 -5.24 -1.84
C PRO A 67 -10.31 -4.99 -0.55
N ASN A 68 -9.20 -5.72 -0.35
CA ASN A 68 -8.32 -5.52 0.78
C ASN A 68 -7.60 -4.16 0.74
N LEU A 69 -7.20 -3.69 -0.46
CA LEU A 69 -6.55 -2.39 -0.62
C LEU A 69 -7.52 -1.26 -0.22
N GLU A 70 -8.72 -1.28 -0.78
CA GLU A 70 -9.77 -0.29 -0.49
C GLU A 70 -10.17 -0.29 0.98
N THR A 71 -10.30 -1.47 1.58
CA THR A 71 -10.61 -1.62 3.00
C THR A 71 -9.50 -1.02 3.87
N THR A 72 -8.24 -1.32 3.55
CA THR A 72 -7.08 -0.82 4.30
C THR A 72 -6.98 0.70 4.21
N LEU A 73 -7.12 1.28 3.01
CA LEU A 73 -7.11 2.73 2.81
C LEU A 73 -8.25 3.43 3.55
N SER A 74 -9.45 2.82 3.55
CA SER A 74 -10.61 3.35 4.28
C SER A 74 -10.38 3.36 5.79
N GLN A 75 -9.83 2.28 6.34
CA GLN A 75 -9.49 2.19 7.78
C GLN A 75 -8.42 3.20 8.18
N ILE A 76 -7.39 3.37 7.35
CA ILE A 76 -6.34 4.37 7.58
C ILE A 76 -6.95 5.77 7.63
N ARG A 77 -7.79 6.12 6.65
CA ARG A 77 -8.47 7.43 6.61
C ARG A 77 -9.29 7.66 7.87
N GLN A 78 -10.10 6.69 8.28
CA GLN A 78 -10.94 6.80 9.46
C GLN A 78 -10.12 7.01 10.74
N LYS A 79 -9.03 6.26 10.93
CA LYS A 79 -8.13 6.41 12.09
C LYS A 79 -7.50 7.81 12.13
N LEU A 80 -7.13 8.36 10.97
CA LEU A 80 -6.58 9.72 10.87
C LEU A 80 -7.63 10.80 11.15
N GLU A 81 -8.83 10.69 10.60
CA GLU A 81 -9.94 11.61 10.85
C GLU A 81 -10.32 11.62 12.33
N THR A 82 -10.34 10.45 12.97
CA THR A 82 -10.62 10.32 14.41
C THR A 82 -9.56 11.02 15.25
N ALA A 83 -8.28 10.96 14.86
CA ALA A 83 -7.20 11.63 15.58
C ALA A 83 -7.13 13.14 15.34
N ALA A 84 -7.67 13.62 14.22
CA ALA A 84 -7.73 15.04 13.87
C ALA A 84 -8.97 15.77 14.43
N SER A 85 -9.95 15.02 14.96
CA SER A 85 -11.18 15.53 15.59
C SER A 85 -10.97 15.85 17.07
#